data_AF-A0AAJ6KMD1-F1
#
_entry.id   AF-A0AAJ6KMD1-F1
#
_cell.length_a   1.000
_cell.length_b   1.000
_cell.length_c   1.000
_cell.angle_alpha   90.00
_cell.angle_beta   90.00
_cell.angle_gamma   90.00
#
_symmetry.space_group_name_H-M   'P 1'
#
loop_
_entity.id
_entity.type
_entity.pdbx_description
1 polymer ?
#
loop_
_entity_poly.entity_id
_entity_poly.type
_entity_poly.pdbx_seq_one_letter_code
_entity_poly.pdbx_strand_id
1 'polypeptide(L)'
;MLDDKQHTFTNIGRCMRSPWPAKRKAKISPEKKAIVAGQIFLDLVEEKIDPQAVGRLLREEIGLQWTWLSCMQYLSGKEALAVFQALPADWEQGGRTRVQMLSASLVAAHTVANLRSDGRALCASDLAARLKGVNFAAELERHVAAGQV
;
A
#
# COMPACT_ATOMS: atom_id res chain seq x y z
N MET A 1 35.83 -31.74 -54.84
CA MET A 1 34.97 -30.82 -54.07
C MET A 1 34.22 -31.69 -53.06
N LEU A 2 34.85 -32.12 -51.95
CA LEU A 2 34.99 -31.36 -50.69
C LEU A 2 33.64 -30.78 -50.29
N ASP A 3 32.84 -31.51 -49.49
CA ASP A 3 32.85 -31.46 -48.01
C ASP A 3 32.73 -30.03 -47.51
N ASP A 4 31.50 -29.59 -47.22
CA ASP A 4 31.28 -28.52 -46.25
C ASP A 4 30.69 -29.16 -44.98
N LYS A 5 31.60 -29.54 -44.10
CA LYS A 5 31.34 -29.98 -42.74
C LYS A 5 31.31 -28.77 -41.82
N GLN A 6 30.22 -28.69 -41.05
CA GLN A 6 30.19 -28.44 -39.60
C GLN A 6 30.78 -27.11 -39.06
N HIS A 7 29.91 -26.32 -38.45
CA HIS A 7 29.94 -26.06 -37.00
C HIS A 7 28.53 -25.61 -36.57
N THR A 8 27.67 -26.50 -36.04
CA THR A 8 27.50 -26.74 -34.60
C THR A 8 27.80 -25.54 -33.70
N PHE A 9 26.75 -24.80 -33.34
CA PHE A 9 26.59 -24.34 -31.96
C PHE A 9 25.29 -24.91 -31.41
N THR A 10 25.41 -26.11 -30.88
CA THR A 10 24.48 -26.66 -29.91
C THR A 10 24.37 -25.72 -28.70
N ASN A 11 23.14 -25.56 -28.22
CA ASN A 11 22.75 -25.85 -26.84
C ASN A 11 22.18 -24.68 -26.00
N ILE A 12 21.05 -25.03 -25.38
CA ILE A 12 20.48 -24.62 -24.07
C ILE A 12 20.17 -23.16 -23.78
N GLY A 13 18.89 -22.86 -23.97
CA GLY A 13 18.12 -21.96 -23.12
C GLY A 13 16.66 -22.40 -23.07
N ARG A 14 16.46 -23.68 -22.76
CA ARG A 14 15.18 -24.32 -22.44
C ARG A 14 14.41 -23.38 -21.50
N CYS A 15 13.39 -22.69 -22.02
CA CYS A 15 12.36 -22.09 -21.19
C CYS A 15 11.70 -23.24 -20.43
N MET A 16 12.24 -23.55 -19.25
CA MET A 16 11.59 -24.44 -18.30
C MET A 16 10.28 -23.75 -17.94
N ARG A 17 9.21 -24.16 -18.64
CA ARG A 17 7.88 -24.22 -18.04
C ARG A 17 8.04 -25.10 -16.82
N SER A 18 8.28 -24.49 -15.66
CA SER A 18 8.23 -25.19 -14.39
C SER A 18 6.88 -25.93 -14.34
N PRO A 19 6.86 -27.26 -14.15
CA PRO A 19 5.62 -28.02 -14.00
C PRO A 19 5.01 -27.85 -12.59
N TRP A 20 5.49 -26.86 -11.84
CA TRP A 20 4.93 -26.49 -10.56
C TRP A 20 3.64 -25.72 -10.80
N PRO A 21 2.52 -26.06 -10.13
CA PRO A 21 1.33 -25.22 -10.20
C PRO A 21 1.78 -23.83 -9.74
N ALA A 22 1.77 -22.86 -10.66
CA ALA A 22 1.92 -21.46 -10.30
C ALA A 22 0.86 -21.24 -9.23
N LYS A 23 1.29 -21.16 -7.96
CA LYS A 23 0.40 -20.93 -6.82
C LYS A 23 -0.42 -19.73 -7.26
N ARG A 24 -1.70 -19.94 -7.56
CA ARG A 24 -2.61 -18.86 -7.93
C ARG A 24 -2.53 -17.92 -6.74
N LYS A 25 -1.79 -16.82 -6.86
CA LYS A 25 -1.75 -15.80 -5.80
C LYS A 25 -3.21 -15.45 -5.62
N ALA A 26 -3.80 -15.87 -4.49
CA ALA A 26 -5.17 -15.54 -4.18
C ALA A 26 -5.29 -14.04 -4.41
N LYS A 27 -6.11 -13.64 -5.38
CA LYS A 27 -6.21 -12.25 -5.79
C LYS A 27 -6.84 -11.54 -4.60
N ILE A 28 -6.02 -10.94 -3.75
CA ILE A 28 -6.49 -10.24 -2.54
C ILE A 28 -7.54 -9.24 -3.02
N SER A 29 -8.72 -9.26 -2.40
CA SER A 29 -9.76 -8.32 -2.79
C SER A 29 -9.25 -6.90 -2.52
N PRO A 30 -9.47 -5.95 -3.45
CA PRO A 30 -9.12 -4.54 -3.23
C PRO A 30 -9.72 -4.00 -1.93
N GLU A 31 -10.90 -4.49 -1.57
CA GLU A 31 -11.59 -4.19 -0.32
C GLU A 31 -10.79 -4.63 0.92
N LYS A 32 -10.43 -5.92 1.04
CA LYS A 32 -9.64 -6.42 2.18
C LYS A 32 -8.31 -5.67 2.30
N LYS A 33 -7.67 -5.41 1.16
CA LYS A 33 -6.41 -4.67 1.08
C LYS A 33 -6.55 -3.25 1.62
N ALA A 34 -7.59 -2.51 1.23
CA ALA A 34 -7.85 -1.16 1.73
C ALA A 34 -8.22 -1.15 3.21
N ILE A 35 -9.07 -2.07 3.66
CA ILE A 35 -9.47 -2.16 5.08
C ILE A 35 -8.25 -2.42 5.96
N VAL A 36 -7.44 -3.42 5.64
CA VAL A 36 -6.23 -3.74 6.43
C VAL A 36 -5.23 -2.58 6.40
N ALA A 37 -5.00 -1.99 5.22
CA ALA A 37 -4.09 -0.85 5.10
C ALA A 37 -4.56 0.34 5.96
N GLY A 38 -5.85 0.64 5.94
CA GLY A 38 -6.43 1.72 6.74
C GLY A 38 -6.37 1.46 8.24
N GLN A 39 -6.65 0.23 8.68
CA GLN A 39 -6.53 -0.17 10.08
C GLN A 39 -5.10 -0.03 10.60
N ILE A 40 -4.13 -0.61 9.88
CA ILE A 40 -2.71 -0.50 10.24
C ILE A 40 -2.24 0.96 10.21
N PHE A 41 -2.72 1.76 9.27
CA PHE A 41 -2.43 3.19 9.23
C PHE A 41 -2.93 3.89 10.49
N LEU A 42 -4.20 3.70 10.84
CA LEU A 42 -4.77 4.32 12.04
C LEU A 42 -4.10 3.84 13.34
N ASP A 43 -3.74 2.57 13.43
CA ASP A 43 -3.01 2.03 14.59
C ASP A 43 -1.60 2.65 14.70
N LEU A 44 -0.95 2.96 13.58
CA LEU A 44 0.31 3.68 13.59
C LEU A 44 0.13 5.13 14.04
N VAL A 45 -0.91 5.79 13.52
CA VAL A 45 -1.24 7.18 13.86
C VAL A 45 -1.58 7.33 15.35
N GLU A 46 -2.24 6.33 15.94
CA GLU A 46 -2.55 6.27 17.37
C GLU A 46 -1.39 5.73 18.22
N GLU A 47 -0.20 5.56 17.64
CA GLU A 47 1.02 5.07 18.30
C GLU A 47 0.85 3.68 18.96
N LYS A 48 -0.14 2.90 18.50
CA LYS A 48 -0.38 1.52 18.98
C LYS A 48 0.62 0.52 18.41
N ILE A 49 1.20 0.84 17.26
CA ILE A 49 2.20 0.02 16.58
C ILE A 49 3.43 0.85 16.20
N ASP A 50 4.60 0.21 16.15
CA ASP A 50 5.84 0.85 15.70
C ASP A 50 5.89 0.92 14.15
N PRO A 51 6.44 2.00 13.54
CA PRO A 51 6.58 2.12 12.09
C PRO A 51 7.32 0.94 11.42
N GLN A 52 8.27 0.30 12.12
CA GLN A 52 9.00 -0.86 11.60
C GLN A 52 8.13 -2.13 11.62
N ALA A 53 7.12 -2.20 12.49
CA ALA A 53 6.18 -3.32 12.56
C ALA A 53 5.17 -3.31 11.40
N VAL A 54 4.86 -2.14 10.83
CA VAL A 54 3.88 -1.98 9.73
C VAL A 54 4.14 -2.94 8.57
N GLY A 55 5.40 -3.05 8.12
CA GLY A 55 5.72 -3.91 6.99
C GLY A 55 5.59 -5.40 7.28
N ARG A 56 5.80 -5.80 8.55
CA ARG A 56 5.55 -7.17 9.00
C ARG A 56 4.05 -7.46 9.01
N LEU A 57 3.26 -6.57 9.61
CA LEU A 57 1.80 -6.71 9.71
C LEU A 57 1.13 -6.75 8.34
N LEU A 58 1.52 -5.89 7.40
CA LEU A 58 1.00 -5.91 6.02
C LEU A 58 1.35 -7.22 5.30
N ARG A 59 2.53 -7.78 5.57
CA ARG A 59 2.91 -9.08 5.01
C ARG A 59 2.10 -10.22 5.61
N GLU A 60 1.80 -10.17 6.90
CA GLU A 60 1.02 -11.18 7.61
C GLU A 60 -0.46 -11.15 7.19
N GLU A 61 -1.07 -9.96 7.13
CA GLU A 61 -2.51 -9.80 6.91
C GLU A 61 -2.93 -9.90 5.43
N ILE A 62 -2.14 -9.29 4.54
CA ILE A 62 -2.45 -9.20 3.10
C ILE A 62 -1.35 -9.80 2.22
N GLY A 63 -0.29 -10.41 2.77
CA GLY A 63 0.76 -11.04 1.95
C GLY A 63 1.58 -10.06 1.12
N LEU A 64 1.47 -8.75 1.37
CA LEU A 64 2.14 -7.71 0.59
C LEU A 64 3.41 -7.25 1.31
N GLN A 65 4.49 -7.14 0.54
CA GLN A 65 5.80 -6.65 0.98
C GLN A 65 5.82 -5.12 1.03
N TRP A 66 4.82 -4.54 1.68
CA TRP A 66 4.64 -3.10 1.72
C TRP A 66 5.40 -2.48 2.88
N THR A 67 5.99 -1.33 2.62
CA THR A 67 6.49 -0.45 3.67
C THR A 67 5.36 0.45 4.17
N TRP A 68 5.58 1.11 5.30
CA TRP A 68 4.72 2.20 5.76
C TRP A 68 4.41 3.21 4.64
N LEU A 69 5.43 3.55 3.86
CA LEU A 69 5.31 4.47 2.75
C LEU A 69 4.33 3.97 1.68
N SER A 70 4.48 2.72 1.27
CA SER A 70 3.60 2.12 0.26
C SER A 70 2.15 2.03 0.75
N CYS A 71 1.95 1.81 2.05
CA CYS A 71 0.63 1.85 2.68
C CYS A 71 0.00 3.25 2.54
N MET A 72 0.73 4.30 2.91
CA MET A 72 0.24 5.69 2.80
C MET A 72 -0.03 6.11 1.35
N GLN A 73 0.89 5.81 0.43
CA GLN A 73 0.71 6.10 -0.99
C GLN A 73 -0.53 5.38 -1.55
N TYR A 74 -0.75 4.14 -1.13
CA TYR A 74 -1.93 3.39 -1.53
C TYR A 74 -3.22 4.03 -0.99
N LEU A 75 -3.26 4.41 0.29
CA LEU A 75 -4.41 5.06 0.92
C LEU A 75 -4.72 6.43 0.34
N SER A 76 -3.72 7.15 -0.17
CA SER A 76 -3.90 8.39 -0.94
C SER A 76 -4.52 8.18 -2.33
N GLY A 77 -4.62 6.93 -2.78
CA GLY A 77 -5.07 6.56 -4.11
C GLY A 77 -6.59 6.41 -4.24
N LYS A 78 -7.07 6.49 -5.48
CA LYS A 78 -8.49 6.34 -5.83
C LYS A 78 -9.07 4.95 -5.47
N GLU A 79 -8.24 3.90 -5.49
CA GLU A 79 -8.68 2.54 -5.14
C GLU A 79 -9.13 2.45 -3.67
N ALA A 80 -8.32 2.97 -2.74
CA ALA A 80 -8.66 2.96 -1.32
C ALA A 80 -9.87 3.84 -1.02
N LEU A 81 -9.91 5.05 -1.59
CA LEU A 81 -11.05 5.96 -1.41
C LEU A 81 -12.36 5.35 -1.92
N ALA A 82 -12.35 4.71 -3.10
CA ALA A 82 -13.54 4.07 -3.66
C ALA A 82 -14.05 2.93 -2.76
N VAL A 83 -13.15 2.13 -2.18
CA VAL A 83 -13.52 1.10 -1.21
C VAL A 83 -14.22 1.73 -0.01
N PHE A 84 -13.60 2.74 0.62
CA PHE A 84 -14.15 3.35 1.84
C PHE A 84 -15.47 4.08 1.60
N GLN A 85 -15.65 4.68 0.41
CA GLN A 85 -16.92 5.28 0.02
C GLN A 85 -18.02 4.25 -0.17
N ALA A 86 -17.68 3.06 -0.67
CA ALA A 86 -18.61 1.95 -0.90
C ALA A 86 -19.01 1.20 0.39
N LEU A 87 -18.33 1.45 1.52
CA LEU A 87 -18.71 0.86 2.80
C LEU A 87 -20.11 1.37 3.25
N PRO A 88 -20.93 0.53 3.90
CA PRO A 88 -22.18 0.95 4.55
C PRO A 88 -21.97 2.08 5.57
N ALA A 89 -22.98 2.93 5.77
CA ALA A 89 -22.89 4.04 6.71
C ALA A 89 -22.69 3.59 8.16
N ASP A 90 -23.26 2.44 8.52
CA ASP A 90 -23.16 1.76 9.80
C ASP A 90 -22.00 0.75 9.88
N TRP A 91 -21.09 0.78 8.90
CA TRP A 91 -19.95 -0.14 8.87
C TRP A 91 -19.00 0.12 10.05
N GLU A 92 -18.72 -0.96 10.77
CA GLU A 92 -17.73 -1.02 11.83
C GLU A 92 -16.96 -2.34 11.77
N GLN A 93 -15.63 -2.29 11.80
CA GLN A 93 -14.80 -3.49 11.87
C GLN A 93 -13.50 -3.21 12.62
N GLY A 94 -13.18 -4.06 13.61
CA GLY A 94 -11.95 -3.91 14.41
C GLY A 94 -11.94 -2.62 15.24
N GLY A 95 -13.12 -2.17 15.70
CA GLY A 95 -13.29 -0.89 16.41
C GLY A 95 -13.08 0.35 15.52
N ARG A 96 -13.05 0.17 14.19
CA ARG A 96 -12.96 1.26 13.22
C ARG A 96 -14.28 1.49 12.51
N THR A 97 -14.68 2.74 12.41
CA THR A 97 -15.88 3.15 11.66
C THR A 97 -15.53 3.55 10.23
N ARG A 98 -16.54 3.58 9.35
CA ARG A 98 -16.38 4.08 7.96
C ARG A 98 -15.74 5.48 7.91
N VAL A 99 -16.18 6.37 8.81
CA VAL A 99 -15.67 7.75 8.90
C VAL A 99 -14.18 7.74 9.21
N GLN A 100 -13.71 6.90 10.13
CA GLN A 100 -12.29 6.81 10.44
C GLN A 100 -11.46 6.30 9.25
N MET A 101 -11.99 5.36 8.48
CA MET A 101 -11.32 4.85 7.26
C MET A 101 -11.21 5.92 6.17
N LEU A 102 -12.29 6.67 5.94
CA LEU A 102 -12.28 7.81 5.01
C LEU A 102 -11.31 8.91 5.47
N SER A 103 -11.31 9.21 6.77
CA SER A 103 -10.37 10.17 7.39
C SER A 103 -8.92 9.75 7.17
N ALA A 104 -8.60 8.45 7.32
CA ALA A 104 -7.27 7.92 7.06
C ALA A 104 -6.82 8.15 5.61
N SER A 105 -7.71 7.90 4.64
CA SER A 105 -7.43 8.18 3.22
C SER A 105 -7.22 9.66 2.93
N LEU A 106 -8.01 10.54 3.56
CA LEU A 106 -7.88 12.00 3.38
C LEU A 106 -6.59 12.54 4.00
N VAL A 107 -6.24 12.09 5.22
CA VAL A 107 -4.94 12.41 5.83
C VAL A 107 -3.82 11.94 4.92
N ALA A 108 -3.82 10.67 4.50
CA ALA A 108 -2.78 10.15 3.60
C ALA A 108 -2.67 10.96 2.29
N ALA A 109 -3.81 11.34 1.69
CA ALA A 109 -3.83 12.18 0.49
C ALA A 109 -3.30 13.59 0.76
N HIS A 110 -3.68 14.21 1.87
CA HIS A 110 -3.23 15.54 2.27
C HIS A 110 -1.73 15.54 2.57
N THR A 111 -1.24 14.57 3.34
CA THR A 111 0.19 14.42 3.62
C THR A 111 0.96 14.22 2.31
N VAL A 112 0.55 13.29 1.43
CA VAL A 112 1.24 13.05 0.15
C VAL A 112 1.23 14.29 -0.75
N ALA A 113 0.13 15.04 -0.78
CA ALA A 113 0.00 16.26 -1.58
C ALA A 113 0.88 17.41 -1.05
N ASN A 114 0.87 17.66 0.26
CA ASN A 114 1.65 18.74 0.88
C ASN A 114 3.14 18.45 0.92
N LEU A 115 3.53 17.17 1.01
CA LEU A 115 4.93 16.79 0.92
C LEU A 115 5.48 16.92 -0.51
N ARG A 116 4.60 17.01 -1.51
CA ARG A 116 4.92 17.21 -2.92
C ARG A 116 4.75 18.68 -3.33
N SER A 117 5.47 19.58 -2.67
CA SER A 117 5.41 21.01 -2.95
C SER A 117 6.05 21.41 -4.31
N ASP A 118 6.81 20.51 -4.96
CA ASP A 118 7.62 20.80 -6.15
C ASP A 118 7.20 20.04 -7.43
N GLY A 119 6.10 19.28 -7.37
CA GLY A 119 5.56 18.53 -8.50
C GLY A 119 6.38 17.31 -8.93
N ARG A 120 7.56 17.06 -8.36
CA ARG A 120 8.45 15.95 -8.73
C ARG A 120 7.94 14.61 -8.20
N ALA A 121 8.45 13.52 -8.78
CA ALA A 121 8.23 12.19 -8.23
C ALA A 121 8.95 12.10 -6.87
N LEU A 122 8.19 11.87 -5.80
CA LEU A 122 8.74 11.68 -4.46
C LEU A 122 9.54 10.38 -4.44
N CYS A 123 10.86 10.49 -4.22
CA CYS A 123 11.65 9.31 -3.88
C CYS A 123 11.19 8.77 -2.53
N ALA A 124 11.23 7.45 -2.37
CA ALA A 124 10.81 6.80 -1.13
C ALA A 124 11.62 7.30 0.09
N SER A 125 12.90 7.63 -0.10
CA SER A 125 13.76 8.20 0.92
C SER A 125 13.34 9.62 1.31
N ASP A 126 12.97 10.46 0.33
CA ASP A 126 12.60 11.86 0.56
C ASP A 126 11.25 11.95 1.26
N LEU A 127 10.30 11.10 0.86
CA LEU A 127 9.01 10.99 1.52
C LEU A 127 9.20 10.47 2.95
N ALA A 128 10.01 9.43 3.17
CA ALA A 128 10.31 8.95 4.53
C ALA A 128 10.98 10.02 5.41
N ALA A 129 11.88 10.85 4.86
CA ALA A 129 12.50 11.96 5.58
C ALA A 129 11.49 13.06 5.92
N ARG A 130 10.59 13.40 4.99
CA ARG A 130 9.56 14.42 5.19
C ARG A 130 8.42 13.98 6.10
N LEU A 131 8.17 12.67 6.21
CA LEU A 131 7.22 12.11 7.17
C LEU A 131 7.76 12.14 8.61
N LYS A 132 9.07 12.34 8.83
CA LYS A 132 9.62 12.52 10.17
C LYS A 132 9.13 13.84 10.76
N GLY A 133 8.30 13.75 11.81
CA GLY A 133 7.74 14.91 12.50
C GLY A 133 6.33 15.29 12.07
N VAL A 134 5.72 14.57 11.12
CA VAL A 134 4.28 14.73 10.84
C VAL A 134 3.49 14.09 11.99
N ASN A 135 2.68 14.90 12.67
CA ASN A 135 1.74 14.39 13.66
C ASN A 135 0.43 14.03 12.93
N PHE A 136 0.34 12.76 12.53
CA PHE A 136 -0.84 12.24 11.84
C PHE A 136 -2.09 12.24 12.71
N ALA A 137 -1.96 12.14 14.04
CA ALA A 137 -3.10 12.16 14.95
C ALA A 137 -3.75 13.54 14.92
N ALA A 138 -2.92 14.60 14.99
CA ALA A 138 -3.39 15.97 14.84
C ALA A 138 -3.92 16.28 13.42
N GLU A 139 -3.45 15.61 12.38
CA GLU A 139 -4.04 15.70 11.03
C GLU A 139 -5.42 15.02 10.98
N LEU A 140 -5.53 13.82 11.55
CA LEU A 140 -6.76 13.05 11.60
C LEU A 140 -7.86 13.80 12.37
N GLU A 141 -7.52 14.32 13.56
CA GLU A 141 -8.43 15.13 14.37
C GLU A 141 -8.90 16.39 13.63
N ARG A 142 -8.02 17.07 12.90
CA ARG A 142 -8.38 18.23 12.08
C ARG A 142 -9.38 17.88 10.99
N HIS A 143 -9.17 16.77 10.27
CA HIS A 143 -10.07 16.37 9.20
C HIS A 143 -11.44 15.90 9.72
N VAL A 144 -11.46 15.18 10.85
CA VAL A 144 -12.70 14.78 11.52
C VAL A 144 -13.44 16.00 12.05
N ALA A 145 -12.74 16.94 12.72
CA ALA A 145 -13.35 18.17 13.24
C ALA A 145 -13.83 19.13 12.14
N ALA A 146 -13.17 19.15 10.99
CA ALA A 146 -13.56 19.97 9.84
C ALA A 146 -14.77 19.40 9.06
N GLY A 147 -15.32 18.24 9.45
CA GLY A 147 -16.46 17.62 8.78
C GLY A 147 -16.18 17.27 7.31
N GLN A 148 -14.92 17.04 6.96
CA GLN A 148 -14.51 16.72 5.59
C GLN A 148 -14.73 15.23 5.24
N VAL A 149 -15.50 14.52 6.06
CA VAL A 149 -15.64 13.06 6.07
C VAL A 149 -17.08 12.64 6.24
#